data_AF-A0AAV9PPC4-F1
#
_entry.id   AF-A0AAV9PPC4-F1
#
_cell.length_a   1.000
_cell.length_b   1.000
_cell.length_c   1.000
_cell.angle_alpha   90.00
_cell.angle_beta   90.00
_cell.angle_gamma   90.00
#
_symmetry.space_group_name_H-M   'P 1'
#
loop_
_entity.id
_entity.type
_entity.pdbx_description
1 polymer ?
#
loop_
_entity_poly.entity_id
_entity_poly.type
_entity_poly.pdbx_seq_one_letter_code
_entity_poly.pdbx_strand_id
1 'polypeptide(L)'
;MTSTTSENDEFRGESDRASLHVRAGNGTNFSAPYIVAPERNPDPQAPAGGVAANVIDLAQWLRLQLGNGTWNGEEIVSSEALLYTHQPQINRGLDPASNRTAFYGLGWNIDYQPSGR
;
A
#
# COMPACT_ATOMS: atom_id res chain seq x y z
N MET A 1 -12.83 -2.19 -8.56
CA MET A 1 -11.62 -1.39 -8.78
C MET A 1 -11.88 -0.44 -9.93
N THR A 2 -12.89 0.44 -9.78
CA THR A 2 -13.37 1.37 -10.81
C THR A 2 -13.07 2.83 -10.50
N SER A 3 -12.51 3.10 -9.32
CA SER A 3 -12.10 4.43 -8.83
C SER A 3 -10.64 4.39 -8.35
N THR A 4 -9.87 3.43 -8.87
CA THR A 4 -8.43 3.28 -8.61
C THR A 4 -7.68 3.71 -9.84
N THR A 5 -6.71 4.61 -9.68
CA THR A 5 -5.91 5.13 -10.78
C THR A 5 -4.45 5.31 -10.38
N SER A 6 -3.56 5.24 -11.36
CA SER A 6 -2.15 5.64 -11.24
C SER A 6 -1.86 6.98 -11.93
N GLU A 7 -2.88 7.63 -12.51
CA GLU A 7 -2.78 8.90 -13.23
C GLU A 7 -3.29 10.05 -12.36
N ASN A 8 -2.45 11.07 -12.17
CA ASN A 8 -2.77 12.21 -11.33
C ASN A 8 -3.95 13.03 -11.88
N ASP A 9 -4.04 13.18 -13.19
CA ASP A 9 -5.12 13.97 -13.80
C ASP A 9 -6.48 13.31 -13.61
N GLU A 10 -6.57 11.98 -13.67
CA GLU A 10 -7.80 11.25 -13.34
C GLU A 10 -8.17 11.44 -11.86
N PHE A 11 -7.21 11.27 -10.94
CA PHE A 11 -7.45 11.53 -9.51
C PHE A 11 -7.91 12.97 -9.23
N ARG A 12 -7.38 13.97 -9.95
CA ARG A 12 -7.78 15.38 -9.81
C ARG A 12 -9.15 15.67 -10.44
N GLY A 13 -9.59 14.85 -11.40
CA GLY A 13 -10.92 14.88 -11.99
C GLY A 13 -12.01 14.35 -11.07
N GLU A 14 -11.67 13.49 -10.10
CA GLU A 14 -12.63 12.89 -9.17
C GLU A 14 -13.32 13.92 -8.27
N SER A 15 -14.66 13.90 -8.23
CA SER A 15 -15.44 14.79 -7.37
C SER A 15 -15.35 14.42 -5.89
N ASP A 16 -15.15 13.14 -5.59
CA ASP A 16 -14.97 12.62 -4.24
C ASP A 16 -13.51 12.20 -4.03
N ARG A 17 -12.70 13.14 -3.55
CA ARG A 17 -11.27 12.94 -3.29
C ARG A 17 -10.81 13.65 -2.03
N ALA A 18 -9.82 13.07 -1.37
CA ALA A 18 -9.22 13.65 -0.17
C ALA A 18 -8.09 14.64 -0.53
N SER A 19 -8.09 15.81 0.12
CA SER A 19 -6.95 16.72 0.11
C SER A 19 -5.86 16.26 1.07
N LEU A 20 -4.61 16.28 0.62
CA LEU A 20 -3.46 16.01 1.49
C LEU A 20 -3.29 17.14 2.52
N HIS A 21 -2.88 16.77 3.74
CA HIS A 21 -2.62 17.72 4.82
C HIS A 21 -1.24 17.44 5.43
N VAL A 22 -0.49 18.51 5.73
CA VAL A 22 0.83 18.46 6.38
C VAL A 22 0.83 19.39 7.58
N ARG A 23 1.70 19.14 8.56
CA ARG A 23 1.91 20.07 9.68
C ARG A 23 2.57 21.36 9.17
N ALA A 24 2.11 22.50 9.66
CA ALA A 24 2.74 23.78 9.36
C ALA A 24 4.21 23.82 9.84
N GLY A 25 5.06 24.52 9.08
CA GLY A 25 6.50 24.59 9.35
C GLY A 25 7.27 23.41 8.76
N ASN A 26 8.26 22.89 9.50
CA ASN A 26 9.13 21.79 9.07
C ASN A 26 8.63 20.38 9.48
N GLY A 27 7.41 20.29 10.03
CA GLY A 27 6.82 19.04 10.48
C GLY A 27 7.32 18.48 11.80
N THR A 28 8.32 19.08 12.45
CA THR A 28 8.88 18.59 13.72
C THR A 28 8.17 19.16 14.96
N ASN A 29 7.41 20.25 14.81
CA ASN A 29 6.57 20.79 15.87
C ASN A 29 5.21 20.07 15.91
N PHE A 30 5.07 19.11 16.84
CA PHE A 30 3.84 18.34 17.02
C PHE A 30 2.64 19.15 17.55
N SER A 31 2.85 20.39 17.99
CA SER A 31 1.78 21.33 18.36
C SER A 31 1.33 22.22 17.21
N ALA A 32 2.03 22.22 16.07
CA ALA A 32 1.65 23.01 14.91
C ALA A 32 0.35 22.47 14.28
N PRO A 33 -0.53 23.35 13.76
CA PRO A 33 -1.75 22.94 13.09
C PRO A 33 -1.43 22.22 11.77
N TYR A 34 -2.40 21.44 11.29
CA TYR A 34 -2.37 20.90 9.93
C TYR A 34 -2.88 21.94 8.93
N ILE A 35 -2.19 22.04 7.81
CA ILE A 35 -2.55 22.86 6.66
C ILE A 35 -2.70 21.96 5.42
N VAL A 36 -3.40 22.43 4.40
CA VAL A 36 -3.46 21.73 3.11
C VAL A 36 -2.04 21.64 2.56
N ALA A 37 -1.65 20.44 2.14
CA ALA A 37 -0.32 20.20 1.59
C ALA A 37 -0.16 20.87 0.22
N PRO A 38 1.07 21.26 -0.16
CA PRO A 38 1.36 21.64 -1.54
C PRO A 38 0.95 20.52 -2.49
N GLU A 39 0.48 20.92 -3.67
CA GLU A 39 0.14 19.98 -4.73
C GLU A 39 1.38 19.17 -5.13
N ARG A 40 1.20 17.85 -5.28
CA ARG A 40 2.23 16.93 -5.75
C ARG A 40 1.83 16.36 -7.11
N ASN A 41 2.81 15.99 -7.93
CA ASN A 41 2.60 15.14 -9.09
C ASN A 41 3.12 13.72 -8.79
N PRO A 42 2.25 12.71 -8.55
CA PRO A 42 2.64 11.33 -8.32
C PRO A 42 2.95 10.51 -9.58
N ASP A 43 2.73 11.01 -10.80
CA ASP A 43 2.90 10.20 -12.03
C ASP A 43 4.32 9.57 -12.15
N PRO A 44 5.43 10.30 -11.89
CA PRO A 44 6.77 9.72 -12.00
C PRO A 44 7.03 8.60 -10.97
N GLN A 45 6.24 8.54 -9.91
CA GLN A 45 6.37 7.56 -8.81
C GLN A 45 5.21 6.55 -8.79
N ALA A 46 4.40 6.49 -9.84
CA ALA A 46 3.30 5.52 -10.00
C ALA A 46 3.66 4.10 -9.55
N PRO A 47 4.76 3.46 -10.04
CA PRO A 47 5.07 2.08 -9.67
C PRO A 47 5.55 1.89 -8.22
N ALA A 48 5.97 2.96 -7.54
CA ALA A 48 6.51 2.89 -6.17
C ALA A 48 5.48 3.28 -5.09
N GLY A 49 4.50 4.13 -5.43
CA GLY A 49 3.51 4.62 -4.48
C GLY A 49 2.66 5.79 -5.00
N GLY A 50 2.38 5.82 -6.31
CA GLY A 50 1.56 6.88 -6.92
C GLY A 50 0.07 6.54 -7.02
N VAL A 51 -0.32 5.28 -6.81
CA VAL A 51 -1.71 4.82 -6.90
C VAL A 51 -2.61 5.59 -5.92
N ALA A 52 -3.75 6.08 -6.42
CA ALA A 52 -4.86 6.57 -5.63
C ALA A 52 -6.01 5.56 -5.68
N ALA A 53 -6.60 5.23 -4.54
CA ALA A 53 -7.71 4.30 -4.43
C ALA A 53 -8.62 4.68 -3.26
N ASN A 54 -9.86 4.21 -3.29
CA ASN A 54 -10.77 4.24 -2.14
C ASN A 54 -10.78 2.89 -1.40
N VAL A 55 -11.38 2.88 -0.22
CA VAL A 55 -11.44 1.68 0.64
C VAL A 55 -12.27 0.54 0.03
N ILE A 56 -13.25 0.84 -0.82
CA ILE A 56 -14.12 -0.15 -1.46
C ILE A 56 -13.32 -0.95 -2.50
N ASP A 57 -12.54 -0.24 -3.31
CA ASP A 57 -11.67 -0.85 -4.32
C ASP A 57 -10.50 -1.61 -3.69
N LEU A 58 -9.86 -1.03 -2.66
CA LEU A 58 -8.81 -1.73 -1.93
C LEU A 58 -9.33 -3.02 -1.28
N ALA A 59 -10.57 -3.03 -0.79
CA ALA A 59 -11.21 -4.23 -0.26
C ALA A 59 -11.41 -5.31 -1.34
N GLN A 60 -11.66 -4.95 -2.60
CA GLN A 60 -11.70 -5.95 -3.69
C GLN A 60 -10.34 -6.58 -3.94
N TRP A 61 -9.27 -5.77 -3.95
CA TRP A 61 -7.90 -6.28 -4.05
C TRP A 61 -7.54 -7.18 -2.86
N LEU A 62 -7.90 -6.80 -1.63
CA LEU A 62 -7.69 -7.64 -0.45
C LEU A 62 -8.48 -8.97 -0.54
N ARG A 63 -9.70 -8.97 -1.08
CA ARG A 63 -10.45 -10.20 -1.32
C ARG A 63 -9.75 -11.13 -2.31
N LEU A 64 -9.12 -10.59 -3.35
CA LEU A 64 -8.28 -11.37 -4.28
C LEU A 64 -7.10 -12.02 -3.53
N GLN A 65 -6.42 -11.25 -2.67
CA GLN A 65 -5.29 -11.75 -1.87
C GLN A 65 -5.71 -12.88 -0.94
N LEU A 66 -6.78 -12.69 -0.16
CA LEU A 66 -7.31 -13.68 0.77
C LEU A 66 -7.97 -14.88 0.06
N GLY A 67 -8.43 -14.67 -1.17
CA GLY A 67 -8.99 -15.70 -2.05
C GLY A 67 -7.93 -16.49 -2.81
N ASN A 68 -6.65 -16.40 -2.45
CA ASN A 68 -5.53 -17.07 -3.13
C ASN A 68 -5.50 -16.81 -4.64
N GLY A 69 -5.76 -15.57 -5.06
CA GLY A 69 -5.77 -15.19 -6.48
C GLY A 69 -7.11 -15.39 -7.20
N THR A 70 -8.14 -15.85 -6.48
CA THR A 70 -9.52 -15.92 -6.97
C THR A 70 -10.33 -14.71 -6.53
N TRP A 71 -11.05 -14.10 -7.47
CA TRP A 71 -12.03 -13.04 -7.20
C TRP A 71 -13.37 -13.40 -7.84
N ASN A 72 -14.44 -13.39 -7.04
CA ASN A 72 -15.80 -13.76 -7.47
C ASN A 72 -15.91 -15.12 -8.21
N GLY A 73 -15.09 -16.09 -7.83
CA GLY A 73 -15.08 -17.44 -8.41
C GLY A 73 -14.24 -17.58 -9.67
N GLU A 74 -13.60 -16.52 -10.13
CA GLU A 74 -12.67 -16.52 -11.27
C GLU A 74 -11.22 -16.39 -10.78
N GLU A 75 -10.33 -17.23 -11.30
CA GLU A 75 -8.89 -17.11 -11.05
C GLU A 75 -8.32 -15.95 -11.88
N ILE A 76 -7.86 -14.90 -11.21
CA ILE A 76 -7.24 -13.73 -11.85
C ILE A 76 -5.72 -13.87 -11.83
N VAL A 77 -5.17 -14.47 -10.77
CA VAL A 77 -3.75 -14.77 -10.59
C VAL A 77 -3.64 -16.18 -10.05
N SER A 78 -2.71 -16.98 -10.56
CA SER A 78 -2.52 -18.33 -10.01
C SER A 78 -2.14 -18.27 -8.53
N SER A 79 -2.74 -19.16 -7.74
CA SER A 79 -2.46 -19.25 -6.30
C SER A 79 -0.97 -19.44 -6.00
N GLU A 80 -0.27 -20.25 -6.80
CA GLU A 80 1.17 -20.50 -6.69
C GLU A 80 1.99 -19.22 -6.90
N ALA A 81 1.70 -18.45 -7.96
CA ALA A 81 2.42 -17.21 -8.24
C ALA A 81 2.17 -16.17 -7.15
N LEU A 82 0.94 -16.10 -6.64
CA LEU A 82 0.60 -15.19 -5.55
C LEU A 82 1.32 -15.55 -4.25
N LEU A 83 1.33 -16.84 -3.90
CA LEU A 83 2.04 -17.35 -2.73
C LEU A 83 3.54 -17.06 -2.80
N TYR A 84 4.14 -17.17 -3.99
CA TYR A 84 5.55 -16.83 -4.19
C TYR A 84 5.87 -15.38 -3.82
N THR A 85 4.94 -14.43 -4.02
CA THR A 85 5.13 -13.03 -3.58
C THR A 85 5.16 -12.85 -2.07
N HIS A 86 4.53 -13.76 -1.32
CA HIS A 86 4.49 -13.74 0.14
C HIS A 86 5.63 -14.54 0.80
N GLN A 87 6.56 -15.10 0.01
CA GLN A 87 7.70 -15.85 0.53
C GLN A 87 8.90 -14.93 0.82
N PRO A 88 9.66 -15.19 1.90
CA PRO A 88 10.91 -14.49 2.15
C PRO A 88 11.89 -14.62 0.98
N GLN A 89 12.26 -13.50 0.35
CA GLN A 89 13.29 -13.47 -0.70
C GLN A 89 14.60 -12.88 -0.17
N ILE A 90 14.53 -11.92 0.75
CA ILE A 90 15.70 -11.21 1.29
C ILE A 90 15.52 -11.00 2.80
N ASN A 91 16.60 -11.20 3.57
CA ASN A 91 16.70 -10.83 4.97
C ASN A 91 16.95 -9.31 5.10
N ARG A 92 16.10 -8.60 5.85
CA ARG A 92 16.21 -7.14 6.06
C ARG A 92 16.83 -6.75 7.41
N GLY A 93 17.30 -7.71 8.19
CA GLY A 93 17.85 -7.53 9.52
C GLY A 93 16.83 -7.82 10.62
N LEU A 94 17.00 -7.19 11.78
CA LEU A 94 16.10 -7.34 12.91
C LEU A 94 15.01 -6.26 12.86
N ASP A 95 13.75 -6.66 13.01
CA ASP A 95 12.64 -5.75 13.24
C ASP A 95 12.85 -5.00 14.57
N PRO A 96 12.90 -3.65 14.56
CA PRO A 96 13.18 -2.88 15.77
C PRO A 96 12.13 -3.04 16.88
N ALA A 97 10.89 -3.41 16.54
CA ALA A 97 9.81 -3.55 17.50
C ALA A 97 9.80 -4.91 18.21
N SER A 98 10.18 -5.98 17.51
CA SER A 98 10.12 -7.37 17.99
C SER A 98 11.48 -8.03 18.21
N ASN A 99 12.56 -7.42 17.72
CA ASN A 99 13.93 -7.95 17.73
C ASN A 99 14.06 -9.33 17.05
N ARG A 100 13.16 -9.64 16.10
CA ARG A 100 13.18 -10.86 15.28
C ARG A 100 13.68 -10.56 13.88
N THR A 101 14.16 -11.59 13.18
CA THR A 101 14.51 -11.46 11.77
C THR A 101 13.29 -11.05 10.94
N ALA A 102 13.44 -9.97 10.19
CA ALA A 102 12.48 -9.43 9.26
C ALA A 102 12.90 -9.75 7.82
N PHE A 103 11.93 -9.96 6.94
CA PHE A 103 12.17 -10.32 5.55
C PHE A 103 11.42 -9.41 4.58
N TYR A 104 11.76 -9.53 3.30
CA TYR A 104 11.05 -8.91 2.20
C TYR A 104 10.86 -9.91 1.07
N GLY A 105 9.73 -9.83 0.37
CA GLY A 105 9.46 -10.62 -0.82
C GLY A 105 8.56 -9.86 -1.78
N LEU A 106 9.03 -9.64 -3.02
CA LEU A 106 8.27 -9.14 -4.18
C LEU A 106 7.13 -8.12 -3.87
N GLY A 107 7.40 -7.09 -3.06
CA GLY A 107 6.42 -6.06 -2.70
C GLY A 107 5.91 -6.11 -1.25
N TRP A 108 6.27 -7.13 -0.47
CA TRP A 108 5.77 -7.39 0.87
C TRP A 108 6.86 -7.33 1.94
N ASN A 109 6.53 -6.67 3.05
CA ASN A 109 7.20 -6.90 4.33
C ASN A 109 6.69 -8.23 4.89
N ILE A 110 7.60 -9.13 5.27
CA ILE A 110 7.25 -10.46 5.78
C ILE A 110 7.92 -10.61 7.14
N ASP A 111 7.10 -10.62 8.20
CA ASP A 111 7.54 -10.65 9.59
C ASP A 111 6.78 -11.75 10.34
N TYR A 112 7.44 -12.38 11.31
CA TYR A 112 6.87 -13.49 12.08
C TYR A 112 6.51 -13.09 13.51
N GLN A 113 5.31 -13.46 13.92
CA GLN A 113 4.84 -13.35 15.29
C GLN A 113 5.57 -14.32 16.22
N PRO A 114 5.49 -14.11 17.57
CA PRO A 114 6.06 -15.06 18.53
C PRO A 114 5.54 -16.50 18.36
N SER A 115 4.32 -16.63 17.84
CA SER A 115 3.67 -17.90 17.53
C SER A 115 4.21 -18.58 16.27
N GLY A 116 5.16 -17.98 15.55
CA GLY A 116 5.71 -18.49 14.29
C GLY A 116 4.78 -18.30 13.09
N ARG A 117 3.73 -17.48 13.22
CA ARG A 117 2.81 -17.10 12.14
C ARG A 117 3.22 -15.79 11.49
#